data_AF-A0A8D0BTI5-F1
#
_entry.id   AF-A0A8D0BTI5-F1
#
_cell.length_a   1.000
_cell.length_b   1.000
_cell.length_c   1.000
_cell.angle_alpha   90.00
_cell.angle_beta   90.00
_cell.angle_gamma   90.00
#
_symmetry.space_group_name_H-M   'P 1'
#
loop_
_entity.id
_entity.type
_entity.pdbx_description
1 polymer ?
#
loop_
_entity_poly.entity_id
_entity_poly.type
_entity_poly.pdbx_seq_one_letter_code
_entity_poly.pdbx_strand_id
1 'polypeptide(L)'
;KTKTSSSTSPLSLQHFLHQRRGECHFQNGTQRVHYLYRFIWDRQEIVRFDSQVGKFEALTELGRPTAEKWNQDRDILQQKKAEVDAFCSHNHGITLPFARDRRVQPIVTIAPMDQPTTSHNILLICNVGRFYPPKIEIKWFKNGEEEEGSQVWNTNLIQNGDWTFQTEVMLETQPERGDVYTCQVDHASLKEPVTVQWEPQSDAARSKMWTGIVGFVLGLVFVAPGVFLCVKNKKGDDGATCLGPADPQLCCSEQHL
;
A
#
# COMPACT_ATOMS: atom_id res chain seq x y z
N LYS A 1 23.65 36.63 -54.42
CA LYS A 1 23.19 36.78 -53.03
C LYS A 1 22.91 35.39 -52.46
N THR A 2 23.90 34.76 -51.85
CA THR A 2 23.75 33.41 -51.27
C THR A 2 23.74 33.58 -49.76
N LYS A 3 22.56 33.43 -49.15
CA LYS A 3 22.38 33.53 -47.70
C LYS A 3 22.89 32.24 -47.07
N THR A 4 24.04 32.31 -46.42
CA THR A 4 24.52 31.24 -45.52
C THR A 4 23.70 31.34 -44.24
N SER A 5 22.76 30.41 -44.04
CA SER A 5 22.05 30.28 -42.75
C SER A 5 22.98 29.60 -41.76
N SER A 6 23.53 30.36 -40.82
CA SER A 6 24.22 29.81 -39.65
C SER A 6 23.19 29.12 -38.76
N SER A 7 23.13 27.79 -38.83
CA SER A 7 22.42 26.95 -37.87
C SER A 7 23.21 26.97 -36.56
N THR A 8 22.84 27.86 -35.64
CA THR A 8 23.32 27.80 -34.26
C THR A 8 22.61 26.62 -33.57
N SER A 9 23.25 25.46 -33.52
CA SER A 9 22.80 24.35 -32.69
C SER A 9 22.74 24.82 -31.23
N PRO A 10 21.67 24.54 -30.47
CA PRO A 10 21.63 24.87 -29.06
C PRO A 10 22.76 24.12 -28.35
N LEU A 11 23.60 24.86 -27.61
CA LEU A 11 24.64 24.29 -26.76
C LEU A 11 24.01 23.19 -25.90
N SER A 12 24.43 21.93 -26.11
CA SER A 12 24.01 20.85 -25.23
C SER A 12 24.51 21.18 -23.82
N LEU A 13 23.59 21.16 -22.85
CA LEU A 13 23.97 21.32 -21.45
C LEU A 13 24.89 20.15 -21.10
N GLN A 14 26.18 20.42 -20.93
CA GLN A 14 27.12 19.39 -20.48
C GLN A 14 26.77 19.03 -19.03
N HIS A 15 26.40 17.77 -18.82
CA HIS A 15 26.08 17.23 -17.50
C HIS A 15 27.27 16.43 -17.01
N PHE A 16 27.82 16.82 -15.85
CA PHE A 16 28.86 16.08 -15.15
C PHE A 16 28.32 15.69 -13.78
N LEU A 17 28.22 14.39 -13.51
CA LEU A 17 27.73 13.85 -12.26
C LEU A 17 28.88 13.36 -11.41
N HIS A 18 29.05 13.99 -10.26
CA HIS A 18 30.05 13.60 -9.26
C HIS A 18 29.37 13.11 -7.99
N GLN A 19 29.58 11.84 -7.62
CA GLN A 19 28.96 11.23 -6.45
C GLN A 19 29.99 10.62 -5.51
N ARG A 20 29.71 10.73 -4.21
CA ARG A 20 30.45 10.08 -3.13
C ARG A 20 29.45 9.26 -2.32
N ARG A 21 29.72 7.98 -2.11
CA ARG A 21 28.87 7.11 -1.29
C ARG A 21 29.68 6.52 -0.14
N GLY A 22 29.19 6.67 1.07
CA GLY A 22 29.67 5.96 2.25
C GLY A 22 28.64 4.91 2.63
N GLU A 23 29.01 3.64 2.52
CA GLU A 23 28.15 2.50 2.84
C GLU A 23 28.71 1.80 4.09
N CYS A 24 27.80 1.40 4.96
CA CYS A 24 28.12 0.64 6.17
C CYS A 24 27.35 -0.69 6.12
N HIS A 25 28.08 -1.79 5.98
CA HIS A 25 27.51 -3.13 5.97
C HIS A 25 27.70 -3.76 7.34
N PHE A 26 26.58 -4.10 7.99
CA PHE A 26 26.52 -4.60 9.36
C PHE A 26 26.23 -6.10 9.34
N GLN A 27 27.07 -6.91 10.00
CA GLN A 27 26.85 -8.34 10.20
C GLN A 27 26.77 -8.65 11.69
N ASN A 28 25.76 -9.43 12.08
CA ASN A 28 25.46 -9.75 13.48
C ASN A 28 25.40 -8.48 14.37
N GLY A 29 24.62 -7.49 13.94
CA GLY A 29 24.60 -6.17 14.57
C GLY A 29 25.88 -5.40 14.26
N THR A 30 26.60 -4.94 15.28
CA THR A 30 27.85 -4.17 15.12
C THR A 30 29.11 -5.02 15.33
N GLN A 31 29.00 -6.35 15.44
CA GLN A 31 30.16 -7.21 15.66
C GLN A 31 31.18 -7.14 14.51
N ARG A 32 30.67 -7.05 13.28
CA ARG A 32 31.49 -6.85 12.08
C ARG A 32 30.88 -5.72 11.26
N VAL A 33 31.61 -4.62 11.20
CA VAL A 33 31.24 -3.42 10.45
C VAL A 33 32.20 -3.26 9.29
N HIS A 34 31.66 -3.22 8.07
CA HIS A 34 32.42 -3.05 6.84
C HIS A 34 32.05 -1.71 6.22
N TYR A 35 33.02 -0.80 6.16
CA TYR A 35 32.85 0.51 5.55
C TYR A 35 33.40 0.53 4.13
N LEU A 36 32.58 0.97 3.20
CA LEU A 36 32.94 1.21 1.81
C LEU A 36 32.73 2.68 1.47
N TYR A 37 33.78 3.33 0.98
CA TYR A 37 33.67 4.67 0.41
C TYR A 37 33.92 4.62 -1.09
N ARG A 38 32.92 5.00 -1.88
CA ARG A 38 32.95 4.96 -3.35
C ARG A 38 32.98 6.38 -3.92
N PHE A 39 33.89 6.59 -4.86
CA PHE A 39 34.01 7.81 -5.64
C PHE A 39 33.60 7.53 -7.08
N ILE A 40 32.53 8.18 -7.53
CA ILE A 40 31.81 7.84 -8.75
C ILE A 40 31.74 9.07 -9.67
N TRP A 41 32.16 8.89 -10.91
CA TRP A 41 32.14 9.89 -11.98
C TRP A 41 31.21 9.42 -13.11
N ASP A 42 30.18 10.21 -13.45
CA ASP A 42 29.21 9.91 -14.51
C ASP A 42 28.65 8.48 -14.46
N ARG A 43 28.39 7.98 -13.24
CA ARG A 43 27.92 6.63 -12.89
C ARG A 43 28.98 5.51 -12.94
N GLN A 44 30.22 5.82 -13.25
CA GLN A 44 31.34 4.88 -13.15
C GLN A 44 32.07 5.08 -11.81
N GLU A 45 32.16 4.02 -11.01
CA GLU A 45 33.01 4.02 -9.82
C GLU A 45 34.48 3.99 -10.25
N ILE A 46 35.25 5.01 -9.87
CA ILE A 46 36.64 5.16 -10.32
C ILE A 46 37.65 4.94 -9.19
N VAL A 47 37.28 5.22 -7.93
CA VAL A 47 38.12 4.97 -6.75
C VAL A 47 37.24 4.45 -5.62
N ARG A 48 37.75 3.48 -4.87
CA ARG A 48 37.08 2.90 -3.70
C ARG A 48 38.04 2.81 -2.53
N PHE A 49 37.60 3.16 -1.34
CA PHE A 49 38.23 2.71 -0.10
C PHE A 49 37.39 1.59 0.50
N ASP A 50 38.05 0.48 0.81
CA ASP A 50 37.46 -0.66 1.50
C ASP A 50 38.14 -0.81 2.86
N SER A 51 37.37 -0.81 3.95
CA SER A 51 37.93 -0.91 5.31
C SER A 51 38.62 -2.24 5.59
N GLN A 52 38.28 -3.32 4.88
CA GLN A 52 38.97 -4.61 5.00
C GLN A 52 40.34 -4.59 4.33
N VAL A 53 40.49 -3.80 3.26
CA VAL A 53 41.77 -3.60 2.55
C VAL A 53 42.59 -2.51 3.24
N GLY A 54 41.92 -1.50 3.79
CA GLY A 54 42.52 -0.40 4.53
C GLY A 54 43.25 0.64 3.66
N LYS A 55 42.95 0.71 2.36
CA LYS A 55 43.48 1.71 1.42
C LYS A 55 42.55 1.95 0.25
N PHE A 56 42.85 3.00 -0.52
CA PHE A 56 42.13 3.30 -1.75
C PHE A 56 42.63 2.42 -2.90
N GLU A 57 41.69 1.89 -3.66
CA GLU A 57 41.90 1.13 -4.89
C GLU A 57 41.33 1.95 -6.06
N ALA A 58 42.12 2.08 -7.12
CA ALA A 58 41.61 2.60 -8.39
C ALA A 58 40.88 1.47 -9.12
N LEU A 59 39.62 1.70 -9.49
CA LEU A 59 38.83 0.75 -10.28
C LEU A 59 38.93 1.04 -11.78
N THR A 60 39.46 2.22 -12.13
CA THR A 60 39.68 2.66 -13.51
C THR A 60 40.98 3.44 -13.61
N GLU A 61 41.51 3.57 -14.83
CA GLU A 61 42.69 4.39 -15.12
C GLU A 61 42.50 5.85 -14.69
N LEU A 62 41.29 6.40 -14.85
CA LEU A 62 40.96 7.75 -14.41
C LEU A 62 41.11 7.93 -12.89
N GLY A 63 40.83 6.87 -12.12
CA GLY A 63 40.94 6.88 -10.66
C GLY A 63 42.36 6.70 -10.12
N ARG A 64 43.29 6.16 -10.92
CA ARG A 64 44.68 5.86 -10.51
C ARG A 64 45.40 7.03 -9.84
N PRO A 65 45.51 8.22 -10.44
CA PRO A 65 46.23 9.34 -9.81
C PRO A 65 45.59 9.76 -8.48
N THR A 66 44.27 9.67 -8.38
CA THR A 66 43.52 10.00 -7.16
C THR A 66 43.78 8.99 -6.06
N ALA A 67 43.73 7.69 -6.36
CA ALA A 67 44.00 6.63 -5.39
C ALA A 67 45.45 6.68 -4.88
N GLU A 68 46.42 6.89 -5.76
CA GLU A 68 47.84 7.05 -5.38
C GLU A 68 48.04 8.25 -4.46
N LYS A 69 47.49 9.41 -4.82
CA LYS A 69 47.56 10.63 -4.01
C LYS A 69 46.94 10.42 -2.63
N TRP A 70 45.73 9.86 -2.56
CA TRP A 70 45.03 9.65 -1.28
C TRP A 70 45.70 8.58 -0.40
N ASN A 71 46.39 7.60 -1.00
CA ASN A 71 47.16 6.61 -0.24
C ASN A 71 48.48 7.16 0.32
N GLN A 72 49.06 8.20 -0.30
CA GLN A 72 50.25 8.88 0.20
C GLN A 72 49.94 9.86 1.33
N ASP A 73 48.71 10.37 1.35
CA ASP A 73 48.22 11.26 2.41
C ASP A 73 47.79 10.45 3.64
N ARG A 74 48.60 10.53 4.70
CA ARG A 74 48.36 9.77 5.95
C ARG A 74 47.08 10.20 6.65
N ASP A 75 46.74 11.48 6.60
CA ASP A 75 45.58 12.03 7.29
C ASP A 75 44.30 11.54 6.63
N ILE A 76 44.23 11.58 5.29
CA ILE A 76 43.09 11.05 4.53
C ILE A 76 42.92 9.55 4.79
N LEU A 77 44.01 8.77 4.71
CA LEU A 77 43.96 7.32 4.89
C LEU A 77 43.53 6.93 6.31
N GLN A 78 44.07 7.61 7.33
CA GLN A 78 43.72 7.36 8.72
C GLN A 78 42.28 7.78 9.03
N GLN A 79 41.84 8.93 8.51
CA GLN A 79 40.45 9.36 8.62
C GLN A 79 39.50 8.30 8.05
N LYS A 80 39.77 7.78 6.84
CA LYS A 80 38.91 6.75 6.23
C LYS A 80 38.89 5.43 6.97
N LYS A 81 40.00 5.02 7.58
CA LYS A 81 40.02 3.85 8.48
C LYS A 81 39.14 4.09 9.71
N ALA A 82 39.16 5.30 10.27
CA ALA A 82 38.39 5.65 11.45
C ALA A 82 36.86 5.75 11.20
N GLU A 83 36.41 5.90 9.95
CA GLU A 83 34.98 5.97 9.60
C GLU A 83 34.19 4.71 9.99
N VAL A 84 34.84 3.55 10.14
CA VAL A 84 34.20 2.33 10.65
C VAL A 84 33.57 2.60 12.02
N ASP A 85 34.28 3.28 12.91
CA ASP A 85 33.78 3.58 14.24
C ASP A 85 33.09 4.93 14.30
N ALA A 86 33.75 5.97 13.79
CA ALA A 86 33.30 7.36 13.90
C ALA A 86 32.04 7.65 13.10
N PHE A 87 31.80 6.93 12.00
CA PHE A 87 30.62 7.11 11.16
C PHE A 87 29.69 5.89 11.23
N CYS A 88 30.16 4.68 10.90
CA CYS A 88 29.26 3.53 10.83
C CYS A 88 28.74 3.10 12.20
N SER A 89 29.63 2.71 13.13
CA SER A 89 29.23 2.26 14.46
C SER A 89 28.49 3.34 15.24
N HIS A 90 28.99 4.59 15.20
CA HIS A 90 28.36 5.74 15.84
C HIS A 90 26.93 5.98 15.33
N ASN A 91 26.73 6.15 14.01
CA ASN A 91 25.40 6.42 13.47
C ASN A 91 24.46 5.21 13.58
N HIS A 92 24.98 3.98 13.54
CA HIS A 92 24.18 2.80 13.81
C HIS A 92 23.65 2.78 15.23
N GLY A 93 24.48 3.13 16.23
CA GLY A 93 24.04 3.25 17.63
C GLY A 93 22.93 4.29 17.81
N ILE A 94 22.97 5.38 17.04
CA ILE A 94 21.93 6.42 17.04
C ILE A 94 20.66 5.94 16.32
N THR A 95 20.79 5.36 15.13
CA THR A 95 19.65 5.09 14.23
C THR A 95 18.92 3.79 14.56
N LEU A 96 19.65 2.76 15.01
CA LEU A 96 19.10 1.44 15.24
C LEU A 96 17.92 1.44 16.22
N PRO A 97 17.95 2.13 17.38
CA PRO A 97 16.80 2.16 18.29
C PRO A 97 15.54 2.69 17.59
N PHE A 98 15.63 3.79 16.85
CA PHE A 98 14.50 4.37 16.12
C PHE A 98 13.95 3.42 15.06
N ALA A 99 14.82 2.76 14.30
CA ALA A 99 14.41 1.78 13.29
C ALA A 99 13.84 0.51 13.93
N ARG A 100 14.47 -0.01 14.99
CA ARG A 100 14.07 -1.25 15.66
C ARG A 100 12.78 -1.10 16.43
N ASP A 101 12.52 0.05 17.05
CA ASP A 101 11.35 0.24 17.91
C ASP A 101 10.14 0.78 17.12
N ARG A 102 10.38 1.32 15.90
CA ARG A 102 9.30 1.68 14.98
C ARG A 102 8.51 0.44 14.57
N ARG A 103 7.20 0.49 14.80
CA ARG A 103 6.24 -0.53 14.41
C ARG A 103 5.02 0.15 13.82
N VAL A 104 4.62 -0.29 12.63
CA VAL A 104 3.40 0.17 11.96
C VAL A 104 2.57 -1.06 11.61
N GLN A 105 1.31 -1.06 12.01
CA GLN A 105 0.39 -2.17 11.76
C GLN A 105 -0.06 -2.19 10.30
N PRO A 106 -0.14 -3.38 9.68
CA PRO A 106 -0.64 -3.50 8.31
C PRO A 106 -2.11 -3.14 8.23
N ILE A 107 -2.49 -2.54 7.11
CA ILE A 107 -3.87 -2.42 6.67
C ILE A 107 -4.13 -3.57 5.71
N VAL A 108 -5.09 -4.41 6.04
CA VAL A 108 -5.40 -5.64 5.29
C VAL A 108 -6.77 -5.52 4.66
N THR A 109 -6.87 -5.78 3.36
CA THR A 109 -8.15 -5.86 2.66
C THR A 109 -8.15 -7.00 1.66
N ILE A 110 -9.32 -7.60 1.43
CA ILE A 110 -9.50 -8.61 0.39
C ILE A 110 -10.40 -8.01 -0.69
N ALA A 111 -9.96 -8.13 -1.94
CA ALA A 111 -10.76 -7.75 -3.10
C ALA A 111 -10.69 -8.83 -4.19
N PRO A 112 -11.81 -9.16 -4.86
CA PRO A 112 -11.77 -9.93 -6.08
C PRO A 112 -11.20 -9.08 -7.22
N MET A 113 -10.44 -9.70 -8.12
CA MET A 113 -10.01 -9.04 -9.35
C MET A 113 -11.20 -8.91 -10.30
N ASP A 114 -11.39 -7.72 -10.87
CA ASP A 114 -12.38 -7.49 -11.93
C ASP A 114 -12.02 -8.30 -13.18
N GLN A 115 -12.60 -9.49 -13.32
CA GLN A 115 -12.43 -10.35 -14.50
C GLN A 115 -13.76 -10.60 -15.21
N PRO A 116 -13.74 -10.77 -16.55
CA PRO A 116 -14.94 -11.10 -17.31
C PRO A 116 -15.54 -12.42 -16.84
N THR A 117 -16.87 -12.41 -16.67
CA THR A 117 -17.72 -13.40 -15.98
C THR A 117 -17.79 -14.80 -16.60
N THR A 118 -16.87 -15.14 -17.51
CA THR A 118 -16.87 -16.40 -18.28
C THR A 118 -15.96 -17.48 -17.68
N SER A 119 -15.09 -17.14 -16.72
CA SER A 119 -14.28 -18.11 -15.99
C SER A 119 -14.98 -18.53 -14.70
N HIS A 120 -15.00 -19.83 -14.39
CA HIS A 120 -15.44 -20.33 -13.08
C HIS A 120 -14.44 -19.97 -11.97
N ASN A 121 -13.18 -19.72 -12.32
CA ASN A 121 -12.14 -19.30 -11.39
C ASN A 121 -12.16 -17.78 -11.24
N ILE A 122 -12.08 -17.31 -9.99
CA ILE A 122 -11.78 -15.91 -9.67
C ILE A 122 -10.39 -15.82 -9.04
N LEU A 123 -9.86 -14.60 -9.04
CA LEU A 123 -8.62 -14.28 -8.34
C LEU A 123 -8.92 -13.33 -7.17
N LEU A 124 -8.68 -13.80 -5.95
CA LEU A 124 -8.77 -12.98 -4.74
C LEU A 124 -7.40 -12.38 -4.44
N ILE A 125 -7.39 -11.10 -4.06
CA ILE A 125 -6.16 -10.37 -3.73
C ILE A 125 -6.26 -9.91 -2.27
N CYS A 126 -5.33 -10.38 -1.43
CA CYS A 126 -5.12 -9.83 -0.11
C CYS A 126 -4.10 -8.70 -0.20
N ASN A 127 -4.58 -7.46 -0.14
CA ASN A 127 -3.76 -6.27 -0.13
C ASN A 127 -3.29 -5.99 1.29
N VAL A 128 -1.99 -6.00 1.52
CA VAL A 128 -1.37 -5.73 2.82
C VAL A 128 -0.51 -4.47 2.69
N GLY A 129 -1.02 -3.36 3.22
CA GLY A 129 -0.45 -2.04 3.02
C GLY A 129 0.07 -1.39 4.29
N ARG A 130 0.98 -0.44 4.10
CA ARG A 130 1.43 0.56 5.09
C ARG A 130 2.03 -0.04 6.38
N PHE A 131 2.77 -1.14 6.30
CA PHE A 131 3.39 -1.78 7.47
C PHE A 131 4.89 -1.54 7.57
N TYR A 132 5.44 -1.74 8.78
CA TYR A 132 6.88 -1.72 9.06
C TYR A 132 7.17 -2.48 10.37
N PRO A 133 8.20 -3.35 10.46
CA PRO A 133 9.30 -3.61 9.51
C PRO A 133 8.91 -4.41 8.24
N PRO A 134 9.81 -4.62 7.26
CA PRO A 134 9.48 -5.32 6.01
C PRO A 134 9.22 -6.84 6.18
N LYS A 135 9.71 -7.47 7.25
CA LYS A 135 9.48 -8.90 7.50
C LYS A 135 8.02 -9.13 7.91
N ILE A 136 7.29 -9.90 7.12
CA ILE A 136 5.86 -10.19 7.29
C ILE A 136 5.56 -11.63 6.84
N GLU A 137 4.53 -12.24 7.42
CA GLU A 137 4.02 -13.55 7.02
C GLU A 137 2.53 -13.42 6.70
N ILE A 138 2.12 -13.92 5.53
CA ILE A 138 0.76 -13.78 5.00
C ILE A 138 0.32 -15.15 4.51
N LYS A 139 -0.85 -15.60 4.96
CA LYS A 139 -1.41 -16.92 4.67
C LYS A 139 -2.85 -16.80 4.22
N TRP A 140 -3.25 -17.69 3.31
CA TRP A 140 -4.62 -17.86 2.89
C TRP A 140 -5.23 -19.09 3.56
N PHE A 141 -6.51 -19.00 3.93
CA PHE A 141 -7.29 -20.13 4.38
C PHE A 141 -8.62 -20.16 3.64
N LYS A 142 -9.06 -21.36 3.24
CA LYS A 142 -10.42 -21.62 2.77
C LYS A 142 -11.12 -22.50 3.80
N ASN A 143 -12.23 -22.03 4.36
CA ASN A 143 -13.02 -22.79 5.34
C ASN A 143 -12.19 -23.30 6.56
N GLY A 144 -11.11 -22.61 6.90
CA GLY A 144 -10.20 -22.95 8.00
C GLY A 144 -9.01 -23.84 7.61
N GLU A 145 -8.95 -24.33 6.37
CA GLU A 145 -7.80 -25.08 5.85
C GLU A 145 -6.84 -24.14 5.12
N GLU A 146 -5.54 -24.27 5.38
CA GLU A 146 -4.51 -23.41 4.77
C GLU A 146 -4.36 -23.73 3.28
N GLU A 147 -4.42 -22.70 2.44
CA GLU A 147 -4.20 -22.81 0.99
C GLU A 147 -2.72 -22.52 0.69
N GLU A 148 -2.04 -23.49 0.09
CA GLU A 148 -0.63 -23.38 -0.30
C GLU A 148 -0.41 -23.82 -1.76
N GLY A 149 0.82 -23.71 -2.26
CA GLY A 149 1.21 -24.29 -3.54
C GLY A 149 0.94 -23.39 -4.74
N SER A 150 0.63 -24.00 -5.90
CA SER A 150 0.58 -23.29 -7.19
C SER A 150 -0.58 -22.31 -7.34
N GLN A 151 -1.54 -22.31 -6.42
CA GLN A 151 -2.73 -21.45 -6.41
C GLN A 151 -2.55 -20.15 -5.61
N VAL A 152 -1.45 -20.03 -4.87
CA VAL A 152 -1.10 -18.85 -4.08
C VAL A 152 0.14 -18.19 -4.67
N TRP A 153 0.04 -16.90 -4.99
CA TRP A 153 1.16 -16.12 -5.52
C TRP A 153 1.41 -14.87 -4.71
N ASN A 154 2.68 -14.66 -4.34
CA ASN A 154 3.13 -13.49 -3.62
C ASN A 154 3.76 -12.49 -4.60
N THR A 155 3.45 -11.20 -4.44
CA THR A 155 4.18 -10.14 -5.14
C THR A 155 5.49 -9.81 -4.42
N ASN A 156 6.40 -9.11 -5.12
CA ASN A 156 7.55 -8.52 -4.46
C ASN A 156 7.11 -7.41 -3.50
N LEU A 157 7.84 -7.27 -2.39
CA LEU A 157 7.65 -6.20 -1.43
C LEU A 157 7.97 -4.83 -2.05
N ILE A 158 7.05 -3.88 -1.94
CA ILE A 158 7.22 -2.51 -2.45
C ILE A 158 7.53 -1.57 -1.29
N GLN A 159 8.53 -0.70 -1.47
CA GLN A 159 8.88 0.35 -0.51
C GLN A 159 8.20 1.67 -0.91
N ASN A 160 7.36 2.22 -0.03
CA ASN A 160 6.54 3.40 -0.33
C ASN A 160 7.29 4.74 -0.25
N GLY A 161 8.51 4.75 0.31
CA GLY A 161 9.30 5.97 0.53
C GLY A 161 8.93 6.76 1.80
N ASP A 162 7.92 6.33 2.57
CA ASP A 162 7.47 6.93 3.83
C ASP A 162 7.78 6.05 5.06
N TRP A 163 8.80 5.18 4.95
CA TRP A 163 9.12 4.15 5.94
C TRP A 163 8.04 3.10 6.15
N THR A 164 7.18 2.87 5.15
CA THR A 164 6.27 1.73 5.12
C THR A 164 6.47 0.89 3.86
N PHE A 165 5.99 -0.35 3.93
CA PHE A 165 5.98 -1.31 2.85
C PHE A 165 4.56 -1.73 2.50
N GLN A 166 4.41 -2.31 1.32
CA GLN A 166 3.19 -2.96 0.89
C GLN A 166 3.51 -4.22 0.07
N THR A 167 2.59 -5.18 0.09
CA THR A 167 2.64 -6.40 -0.71
C THR A 167 1.24 -6.94 -0.93
N GLU A 168 1.09 -7.79 -1.94
CA GLU A 168 -0.15 -8.46 -2.27
C GLU A 168 0.08 -9.97 -2.30
N VAL A 169 -0.92 -10.72 -1.84
CA VAL A 169 -0.95 -12.18 -1.95
C VAL A 169 -2.24 -12.60 -2.63
N MET A 170 -2.10 -13.28 -3.76
CA MET A 170 -3.18 -13.64 -4.66
C MET A 170 -3.56 -15.11 -4.49
N LEU A 171 -4.85 -15.43 -4.54
CA LEU A 171 -5.41 -16.80 -4.48
C LEU A 171 -6.36 -17.02 -5.65
N GLU A 172 -6.06 -18.00 -6.52
CA GLU A 172 -6.99 -18.44 -7.57
C GLU A 172 -7.90 -19.53 -7.01
N THR A 173 -9.21 -19.37 -7.17
CA THR A 173 -10.19 -20.28 -6.58
C THR A 173 -11.52 -20.29 -7.32
N GLN A 174 -12.32 -21.32 -7.08
CA GLN A 174 -13.73 -21.41 -7.50
C GLN A 174 -14.62 -21.22 -6.27
N PRO A 175 -15.22 -20.04 -6.09
CA PRO A 175 -15.99 -19.72 -4.89
C PRO A 175 -17.38 -20.37 -4.94
N GLU A 176 -17.69 -21.18 -3.95
CA GLU A 176 -19.02 -21.75 -3.76
C GLU A 176 -19.80 -21.02 -2.67
N ARG A 177 -21.13 -21.12 -2.70
CA ARG A 177 -21.98 -20.49 -1.70
C ARG A 177 -21.72 -21.13 -0.33
N GLY A 178 -21.29 -20.32 0.63
CA GLY A 178 -20.96 -20.78 1.98
C GLY A 178 -19.46 -20.93 2.22
N ASP A 179 -18.63 -20.80 1.17
CA ASP A 179 -17.18 -20.69 1.34
C ASP A 179 -16.82 -19.39 2.06
N VAL A 180 -15.87 -19.50 2.98
CA VAL A 180 -15.26 -18.37 3.70
C VAL A 180 -13.76 -18.39 3.43
N TYR A 181 -13.28 -17.32 2.81
CA TYR A 181 -11.86 -17.12 2.53
C TYR A 181 -11.27 -16.17 3.56
N THR A 182 -10.13 -16.53 4.15
CA THR A 182 -9.47 -15.73 5.17
C THR A 182 -8.05 -15.42 4.77
N CYS A 183 -7.68 -14.14 4.77
CA CYS A 183 -6.28 -13.72 4.72
C CYS A 183 -5.81 -13.45 6.15
N GLN A 184 -4.84 -14.23 6.62
CA GLN A 184 -4.20 -14.06 7.92
C GLN A 184 -2.84 -13.41 7.74
N VAL A 185 -2.58 -12.37 8.51
CA VAL A 185 -1.32 -11.62 8.47
C VAL A 185 -0.69 -11.62 9.85
N ASP A 186 0.51 -12.20 9.94
CA ASP A 186 1.38 -12.10 11.11
C ASP A 186 2.52 -11.11 10.84
N HIS A 187 2.72 -10.19 11.78
CA HIS A 187 3.65 -9.10 11.64
C HIS A 187 4.11 -8.59 13.01
N ALA A 188 5.39 -8.22 13.13
CA ALA A 188 6.03 -7.85 14.40
C ALA A 188 5.44 -6.60 15.12
N SER A 189 4.47 -5.90 14.52
CA SER A 189 3.74 -4.80 15.15
C SER A 189 2.38 -5.21 15.74
N LEU A 190 1.96 -6.45 15.49
CA LEU A 190 0.73 -7.05 15.99
C LEU A 190 1.04 -7.91 17.22
N LYS A 191 0.09 -7.97 18.16
CA LYS A 191 0.18 -8.90 19.31
C LYS A 191 -0.25 -10.31 18.94
N GLU A 192 -1.24 -10.38 18.05
CA GLU A 192 -1.83 -11.60 17.51
C GLU A 192 -2.06 -11.38 16.01
N PRO A 193 -2.05 -12.44 15.18
CA PRO A 193 -2.29 -12.31 13.75
C PRO A 193 -3.64 -11.65 13.45
N VAL A 194 -3.67 -10.76 12.47
CA VAL A 194 -4.93 -10.17 11.99
C VAL A 194 -5.52 -11.04 10.90
N THR A 195 -6.83 -11.27 10.96
CA THR A 195 -7.57 -12.02 9.95
C THR A 195 -8.63 -11.12 9.30
N VAL A 196 -8.70 -11.18 7.99
CA VAL A 196 -9.77 -10.54 7.20
C VAL A 196 -10.47 -11.62 6.42
N GLN A 197 -11.80 -11.60 6.42
CA GLN A 197 -12.62 -12.60 5.73
C GLN A 197 -13.27 -12.02 4.49
N TRP A 198 -13.46 -12.87 3.50
CA TRP A 198 -14.23 -12.59 2.29
C TRP A 198 -15.16 -13.77 2.01
N GLU A 199 -16.40 -13.45 1.70
CA GLU A 199 -17.44 -14.42 1.34
C GLU A 199 -17.98 -14.09 -0.06
N PRO A 200 -18.29 -15.10 -0.88
CA PRO A 200 -18.92 -14.90 -2.17
C PRO A 200 -20.27 -14.21 -2.02
N GLN A 201 -20.41 -13.02 -2.58
CA GLN A 201 -21.69 -12.31 -2.55
C GLN A 201 -22.72 -13.00 -3.43
N SER A 202 -23.91 -13.25 -2.88
CA SER A 202 -25.04 -13.73 -3.69
C SER A 202 -25.54 -12.63 -4.63
N ASP A 203 -25.90 -12.99 -5.88
CA ASP A 203 -26.57 -12.09 -6.83
C ASP A 203 -27.81 -11.39 -6.24
N ALA A 204 -28.47 -12.06 -5.29
CA ALA A 204 -29.64 -11.55 -4.59
C ALA A 204 -29.33 -10.34 -3.69
N ALA A 205 -28.13 -10.22 -3.13
CA ALA A 205 -27.74 -9.06 -2.31
C ALA A 205 -27.51 -7.81 -3.17
N ARG A 206 -26.90 -7.98 -4.36
CA ARG A 206 -26.68 -6.92 -5.35
C ARG A 206 -28.00 -6.42 -5.96
N SER A 207 -28.96 -7.33 -6.18
CA SER A 207 -30.30 -7.02 -6.68
C SER A 207 -31.19 -6.32 -5.64
N LYS A 208 -31.18 -6.77 -4.37
CA LYS A 208 -31.98 -6.17 -3.28
C LYS A 208 -31.63 -4.69 -3.02
N MET A 209 -30.37 -4.30 -3.19
CA MET A 209 -29.96 -2.90 -3.05
C MET A 209 -30.64 -2.00 -4.09
N TRP A 210 -30.88 -2.51 -5.31
CA TRP A 210 -31.54 -1.75 -6.37
C TRP A 210 -33.07 -1.73 -6.20
N THR A 211 -33.67 -2.83 -5.75
CA THR A 211 -35.11 -2.89 -5.44
C THR A 211 -35.51 -1.97 -4.29
N GLY A 212 -34.64 -1.84 -3.26
CA GLY A 212 -34.87 -0.95 -2.13
C GLY A 212 -34.89 0.53 -2.52
N ILE A 213 -33.98 0.96 -3.40
CA ILE A 213 -33.93 2.34 -3.91
C ILE A 213 -35.15 2.65 -4.78
N VAL A 214 -35.53 1.75 -5.68
CA VAL A 214 -36.71 1.92 -6.54
C VAL A 214 -38.00 1.96 -5.70
N GLY A 215 -38.14 1.08 -4.70
CA GLY A 215 -39.28 1.09 -3.79
C GLY A 215 -39.38 2.35 -2.92
N PHE A 216 -38.25 2.86 -2.43
CA PHE A 216 -38.22 4.09 -1.63
C PHE A 216 -38.56 5.34 -2.45
N VAL A 217 -38.07 5.43 -3.69
CA VAL A 217 -38.40 6.54 -4.61
C VAL A 217 -39.88 6.50 -4.98
N LEU A 218 -40.44 5.33 -5.30
CA LEU A 218 -41.87 5.20 -5.58
C LEU A 218 -42.73 5.56 -4.36
N GLY A 219 -42.33 5.13 -3.15
CA GLY A 219 -43.03 5.48 -1.91
C GLY A 219 -43.10 7.00 -1.67
N LEU A 220 -42.01 7.74 -1.92
CA LEU A 220 -41.98 9.19 -1.78
C LEU A 220 -42.87 9.91 -2.80
N VAL A 221 -42.96 9.39 -4.03
CA VAL A 221 -43.79 10.00 -5.09
C VAL A 221 -45.28 9.82 -4.81
N PHE A 222 -45.72 8.72 -4.22
CA PHE A 222 -47.16 8.48 -3.99
C PHE A 222 -47.64 8.89 -2.58
N VAL A 223 -46.82 8.73 -1.54
CA VAL A 223 -47.22 9.02 -0.17
C VAL A 223 -47.15 10.52 0.13
N ALA A 224 -46.13 11.24 -0.37
CA ALA A 224 -45.98 12.66 -0.07
C ALA A 224 -47.13 13.52 -0.63
N PRO A 225 -47.63 13.32 -1.87
CA PRO A 225 -48.81 14.03 -2.35
C PRO A 225 -50.09 13.65 -1.61
N GLY A 226 -50.27 12.37 -1.25
CA GLY A 226 -51.42 11.90 -0.48
C GLY A 226 -51.49 12.52 0.92
N VAL A 227 -50.35 12.59 1.62
CA VAL A 227 -50.24 13.27 2.91
C VAL A 227 -50.40 14.78 2.77
N PHE A 228 -49.83 15.40 1.72
CA PHE A 228 -50.00 16.83 1.46
C PHE A 228 -51.47 17.19 1.22
N LEU A 229 -52.21 16.38 0.45
CA LEU A 229 -53.65 16.55 0.23
C LEU A 229 -54.46 16.33 1.52
N CYS A 230 -54.13 15.31 2.32
CA CYS A 230 -54.77 15.08 3.62
C CYS A 230 -54.56 16.24 4.60
N VAL A 231 -53.35 16.80 4.68
CA VAL A 231 -53.06 17.92 5.58
C VAL A 231 -53.70 19.22 5.09
N LYS A 232 -53.83 19.41 3.77
CA LYS A 232 -54.54 20.57 3.21
C LYS A 232 -56.05 20.53 3.49
N ASN A 233 -56.68 19.35 3.46
CA ASN A 233 -58.09 19.19 3.81
C ASN A 233 -58.37 19.37 5.31
N LYS A 234 -57.39 19.15 6.20
CA LYS A 234 -57.55 19.43 7.63
C LYS A 234 -57.50 20.90 8.01
N LYS A 235 -57.20 21.81 7.07
CA LYS A 235 -57.15 23.26 7.34
C LYS A 235 -58.41 24.02 6.92
N GLY A 236 -59.49 23.31 6.64
CA GLY A 236 -60.79 23.90 6.36
C GLY A 236 -61.93 23.01 6.82
N ASP A 237 -62.06 22.79 8.13
CA ASP A 237 -63.36 22.47 8.72
C ASP A 237 -63.34 22.74 10.23
N ASP A 238 -63.67 23.98 10.59
CA ASP A 238 -64.12 24.31 11.95
C ASP A 238 -65.61 23.97 12.04
N GLY A 239 -65.92 22.85 12.70
CA GLY A 239 -67.18 22.64 13.38
C GLY A 239 -68.22 21.78 12.66
N ALA A 240 -68.37 20.54 13.10
CA ALA A 240 -69.69 19.96 13.38
C ALA A 240 -69.57 18.71 14.27
N THR A 241 -70.22 18.79 15.42
CA THR A 241 -70.51 17.68 16.34
C THR A 241 -71.66 16.85 15.78
N CYS A 242 -71.58 15.52 15.81
CA CYS A 242 -72.76 14.65 15.74
C CYS A 242 -72.65 13.52 16.78
N LEU A 243 -73.71 13.41 17.59
CA LEU A 243 -74.00 12.41 18.63
C LEU A 243 -74.51 11.10 17.97
N GLY A 244 -74.27 9.94 18.62
CA GLY A 244 -74.36 8.56 18.08
C GLY A 244 -75.76 7.99 17.73
N PRO A 245 -76.00 6.65 17.76
CA PRO A 245 -75.10 5.52 18.04
C PRO A 245 -75.19 4.34 17.02
N ALA A 246 -74.05 3.76 16.65
CA ALA A 246 -73.85 2.32 16.34
C ALA A 246 -72.35 2.07 16.10
N ASP A 247 -71.73 1.25 16.95
CA ASP A 247 -70.41 0.64 16.72
C ASP A 247 -70.51 -0.42 15.59
N PRO A 248 -69.43 -0.84 14.89
CA PRO A 248 -68.04 -0.85 15.35
C PRO A 248 -66.97 -0.37 14.35
N GLN A 249 -65.82 0.06 14.89
CA GLN A 249 -64.48 0.10 14.29
C GLN A 249 -64.37 -0.27 12.80
N LEU A 250 -64.06 0.70 11.94
CA LEU A 250 -63.05 0.62 10.86
C LEU A 250 -63.06 1.94 10.04
N CYS A 251 -62.13 2.85 10.33
CA CYS A 251 -61.70 3.91 9.39
C CYS A 251 -60.18 3.77 9.31
N CYS A 252 -59.52 3.46 8.19
CA CYS A 252 -59.90 3.46 6.79
C CYS A 252 -59.26 2.23 6.13
N SER A 253 -60.04 1.48 5.35
CA SER A 253 -59.53 0.62 4.29
C SER A 253 -60.33 0.90 3.03
N GLU A 254 -59.59 1.23 1.97
CA GLU A 254 -59.86 1.12 0.54
C GLU A 254 -61.28 1.32 -0.02
N GLN A 255 -61.38 2.18 -1.04
CA GLN A 255 -61.94 1.85 -2.35
C GLN A 255 -61.50 2.94 -3.35
N HIS A 256 -60.58 2.68 -4.29
CA HIS A 256 -60.63 1.79 -5.48
C HIS A 256 -61.28 2.46 -6.70
N LEU A 257 -60.45 2.89 -7.66
CA LEU A 257 -60.36 2.35 -9.03
C LEU A 257 -59.04 2.80 -9.67
#